data_AF-A0A838U677-F1
#
_entry.id   AF-A0A838U677-F1
#
_cell.length_a   1.000
_cell.length_b   1.000
_cell.length_c   1.000
_cell.angle_alpha   90.00
_cell.angle_beta   90.00
_cell.angle_gamma   90.00
#
_symmetry.space_group_name_H-M   'P 1'
#
loop_
_entity.id
_entity.type
_entity.pdbx_description
1 polymer ?
#
loop_
_entity_poly.entity_id
_entity_poly.type
_entity_poly.pdbx_seq_one_letter_code
_entity_poly.pdbx_strand_id
1 'polypeptide(L)'
;MIIEVIAISSPIEEASDRYNKRKKERVSNLDSISKEHKDASNIENRDRIRTRRSLINPNDKFALERITGKSDLLPINYLQIGIEVSQSVCRIQVKNESGILLGYGTGFM
;
A
#
# COMPACT_ATOMS: atom_id res chain seq x y z
N MET A 1 -9.08 -34.60 -27.03
CA MET A 1 -8.51 -34.14 -25.75
C MET A 1 -8.59 -32.63 -25.75
N ILE A 2 -9.65 -32.08 -25.16
CA ILE A 2 -9.95 -30.65 -25.19
C ILE A 2 -9.11 -30.00 -24.09
N ILE A 3 -8.19 -29.12 -24.47
CA ILE A 3 -7.38 -28.35 -23.54
C ILE A 3 -8.25 -27.20 -23.05
N GLU A 4 -8.76 -27.30 -21.82
CA GLU A 4 -9.39 -26.18 -21.12
C GLU A 4 -8.32 -25.11 -20.87
N VAL A 5 -8.44 -23.99 -21.59
CA VAL A 5 -7.68 -22.78 -21.32
C VAL A 5 -8.26 -22.17 -20.06
N ILE A 6 -7.57 -22.36 -18.93
CA ILE A 6 -7.87 -21.70 -17.67
C ILE A 6 -7.80 -20.19 -17.92
N ALA A 7 -8.94 -19.52 -17.86
CA ALA A 7 -9.02 -18.07 -17.97
C ALA A 7 -8.32 -17.44 -16.76
N ILE A 8 -7.07 -17.04 -16.93
CA ILE A 8 -6.32 -16.25 -15.96
C ILE A 8 -6.91 -14.84 -16.01
N SER A 9 -7.60 -14.42 -14.94
CA SER A 9 -8.12 -13.06 -14.79
C SER A 9 -7.01 -12.05 -15.01
N SER A 10 -7.31 -10.94 -15.68
CA SER A 10 -6.29 -9.92 -15.93
C SER A 10 -5.78 -9.36 -14.58
N PRO A 11 -4.48 -9.05 -14.43
CA PRO A 11 -3.95 -8.50 -13.18
C PRO A 11 -4.66 -7.22 -12.72
N ILE A 12 -5.24 -6.48 -13.67
CA ILE A 12 -6.04 -5.27 -13.42
C ILE A 12 -7.38 -5.62 -12.76
N GLU A 13 -8.03 -6.68 -13.23
CA GLU A 13 -9.31 -7.16 -12.71
C GLU A 13 -9.15 -7.69 -11.28
N GLU A 14 -8.10 -8.47 -11.02
CA GLU A 14 -7.76 -8.92 -9.66
C GLU A 14 -7.44 -7.77 -8.71
N ALA A 15 -6.75 -6.73 -9.20
CA ALA A 15 -6.46 -5.54 -8.41
C ALA A 15 -7.75 -4.74 -8.10
N SER A 16 -8.65 -4.64 -9.08
CA SER A 16 -9.96 -3.99 -8.94
C SER A 16 -10.83 -4.73 -7.93
N ASP A 17 -10.90 -6.06 -8.02
CA ASP A 17 -11.68 -6.89 -7.09
C ASP A 17 -11.15 -6.81 -5.66
N ARG A 18 -9.82 -6.84 -5.50
CA ARG A 18 -9.18 -6.64 -4.20
C ARG A 18 -9.50 -5.27 -3.63
N TYR A 19 -9.47 -4.22 -4.45
CA TYR A 19 -9.84 -2.87 -4.04
C TYR A 19 -11.31 -2.81 -3.60
N ASN A 20 -12.22 -3.36 -4.39
CA ASN A 20 -13.66 -3.36 -4.12
C ASN A 20 -14.00 -4.16 -2.86
N LYS A 21 -13.35 -5.31 -2.65
CA LYS A 21 -13.49 -6.11 -1.43
C LYS A 21 -13.07 -5.32 -0.19
N ARG A 22 -11.88 -4.71 -0.21
CA ARG A 22 -11.38 -3.87 0.88
C ARG A 22 -12.26 -2.64 1.11
N LYS A 23 -12.81 -2.05 0.05
CA LYS A 23 -13.73 -0.91 0.16
C LYS A 23 -15.01 -1.30 0.90
N LYS A 24 -15.61 -2.45 0.57
CA LYS A 24 -16.80 -2.98 1.27
C LYS A 24 -16.50 -3.28 2.75
N GLU A 25 -15.38 -3.92 3.03
CA GLU A 25 -14.93 -4.18 4.42
C GLU A 25 -14.77 -2.88 5.22
N ARG A 26 -14.13 -1.85 4.63
CA ARG A 26 -13.97 -0.54 5.30
C ARG A 26 -15.31 0.11 5.63
N VAL A 27 -16.26 0.08 4.69
CA VAL A 27 -17.59 0.66 4.90
C VAL A 27 -18.34 -0.08 6.01
N SER A 28 -18.32 -1.41 6.01
CA SER A 28 -18.91 -2.22 7.08
C SER A 28 -18.26 -1.97 8.45
N ASN A 29 -16.94 -1.78 8.48
CA ASN A 29 -16.21 -1.46 9.71
C ASN A 29 -16.55 -0.04 10.21
N LEU A 30 -16.70 0.93 9.31
CA LEU A 30 -17.15 2.28 9.65
C LEU A 30 -18.57 2.28 10.24
N ASP A 31 -19.48 1.49 9.65
CA ASP A 31 -20.86 1.37 10.12
C ASP A 31 -20.96 0.67 11.48
N SER A 32 -20.08 -0.27 11.80
CA SER A 32 -20.01 -0.91 13.11
C SER A 32 -19.37 0.01 14.16
N ILE A 33 -18.26 0.66 13.83
CA ILE A 33 -17.58 1.63 14.72
C ILE A 33 -18.52 2.79 15.07
N SER A 34 -19.27 3.33 14.11
CA SER A 34 -20.22 4.43 14.35
C SER A 34 -21.42 4.02 15.21
N LYS A 35 -21.80 2.74 15.20
CA LYS A 35 -22.86 2.20 16.06
C LYS A 35 -22.38 1.87 17.47
N GLU A 36 -21.17 1.33 17.62
CA GLU A 36 -20.62 0.90 18.92
C GLU A 36 -20.03 2.06 19.74
N HIS A 37 -19.50 3.10 19.09
CA HIS A 37 -18.78 4.17 19.77
C HIS A 37 -19.25 5.55 19.30
N LYS A 38 -20.21 6.13 20.04
CA LYS A 38 -20.61 7.55 19.86
C LYS A 38 -19.46 8.53 20.14
N ASP A 39 -18.47 8.10 20.94
CA ASP A 39 -17.27 8.87 21.23
C ASP A 39 -16.03 8.12 20.76
N ALA A 40 -15.37 8.62 19.71
CA ALA A 40 -14.11 8.12 19.18
C ALA A 40 -12.96 8.11 20.23
N SER A 41 -13.16 8.77 21.37
CA SER A 41 -12.20 8.88 22.47
C SER A 41 -11.98 7.57 23.24
N ASN A 42 -12.87 6.59 23.15
CA ASN A 42 -12.75 5.30 23.88
C ASN A 42 -11.99 4.20 23.10
N ILE A 43 -11.81 4.34 21.77
CA ILE A 43 -11.15 3.32 20.94
C ILE A 43 -9.62 3.51 20.91
N GLU A 44 -9.16 4.75 21.00
CA GLU A 44 -7.75 5.08 21.02
C GLU A 44 -7.24 5.28 22.44
N ASN A 45 -6.69 4.22 23.03
CA ASN A 45 -5.91 4.35 24.27
C ASN A 45 -4.74 5.33 24.03
N ARG A 46 -4.46 6.24 24.98
CA ARG A 46 -3.41 7.28 24.86
C ARG A 46 -2.05 6.70 24.48
N ASP A 47 -1.74 5.50 24.96
CA ASP A 47 -0.52 4.79 24.63
C ASP A 47 -0.44 4.42 23.14
N ARG A 48 -1.55 4.01 22.53
CA ARG A 48 -1.62 3.69 21.09
C ARG A 48 -1.42 4.94 20.24
N ILE A 49 -2.01 6.07 20.64
CA ILE A 49 -1.82 7.36 19.96
C ILE A 49 -0.35 7.78 20.05
N ARG A 50 0.26 7.65 21.23
CA ARG A 50 1.66 8.01 21.45
C ARG A 50 2.59 7.15 20.60
N THR A 51 2.39 5.84 20.57
CA THR A 51 3.17 4.91 19.73
C THR A 51 3.00 5.22 18.24
N ARG A 52 1.77 5.49 17.77
CA ARG A 52 1.56 5.86 16.37
C ARG A 52 2.24 7.18 16.01
N ARG A 53 2.20 8.17 16.90
CA ARG A 53 2.91 9.44 16.72
C ARG A 53 4.42 9.26 16.67
N SER A 54 5.01 8.34 17.44
CA SER A 54 6.46 8.09 17.39
C SER A 54 6.91 7.39 16.10
N LEU A 55 6.00 6.73 15.37
CA LEU A 55 6.30 6.12 14.07
C LEU A 55 6.26 7.12 12.91
N ILE A 56 5.69 8.30 13.12
CA ILE A 56 5.66 9.36 12.11
C ILE A 56 7.05 10.01 12.05
N ASN A 57 7.56 10.19 10.83
CA ASN A 57 8.83 10.90 10.63
C ASN A 57 8.72 12.32 11.22
N PRO A 58 9.56 12.70 12.21
CA PRO A 58 9.47 14.01 12.87
C PRO A 58 9.70 15.19 11.90
N ASN A 59 10.36 14.95 10.76
CA ASN A 59 10.59 15.97 9.74
C ASN A 59 9.41 16.13 8.76
N ASP A 60 8.39 15.28 8.85
CA ASP A 60 7.22 15.30 7.98
C ASP A 60 6.05 16.03 8.63
N LYS A 61 6.03 17.35 8.46
CA LYS A 61 5.05 18.25 9.07
C LYS A 61 3.61 17.98 8.62
N PHE A 62 3.42 17.39 7.44
CA PHE A 62 2.11 17.14 6.84
C PHE A 62 1.64 15.68 7.00
N ALA A 63 2.42 14.83 7.69
CA ALA A 63 2.10 13.41 7.82
C ALA A 63 0.72 13.15 8.44
N LEU A 64 0.34 13.89 9.48
CA LEU A 64 -0.97 13.74 10.12
C LEU A 64 -2.12 14.17 9.20
N GLU A 65 -1.92 15.21 8.40
CA GLU A 65 -2.94 15.70 7.47
C GLU A 65 -3.14 14.71 6.31
N ARG A 66 -2.06 14.05 5.87
CA ARG A 66 -2.15 12.92 4.93
C ARG A 66 -2.87 11.72 5.52
N ILE A 67 -2.53 11.31 6.74
CA ILE A 67 -3.19 10.18 7.42
C ILE A 67 -4.69 10.45 7.63
N THR A 68 -5.05 11.71 7.91
CA THR A 68 -6.44 12.14 8.11
C THR A 68 -7.17 12.42 6.79
N GLY A 69 -6.48 12.39 5.65
CA GLY A 69 -7.04 12.66 4.32
C GLY A 69 -7.43 14.12 4.07
N LYS A 70 -6.89 15.07 4.85
CA LYS A 70 -7.17 16.51 4.73
C LYS A 70 -6.27 17.22 3.71
N SER A 71 -5.08 16.68 3.47
CA SER A 71 -4.10 17.18 2.52
C SER A 71 -3.28 16.00 2.02
N ASP A 72 -2.99 15.93 0.73
CA ASP A 72 -2.13 14.88 0.13
C ASP A 72 -0.74 15.41 -0.22
N LEU A 73 -0.34 16.53 0.39
CA LEU A 73 0.95 17.15 0.12
C LEU A 73 2.09 16.28 0.69
N LEU A 74 2.92 15.78 -0.22
CA LEU A 74 4.19 15.13 0.11
C LEU A 74 5.24 16.20 0.44
N PRO A 75 6.11 15.97 1.44
CA PRO A 75 7.21 16.89 1.70
C PRO A 75 8.14 16.95 0.48
N ILE A 76 8.76 18.12 0.26
CA ILE A 76 9.69 18.35 -0.87
C ILE A 76 10.81 17.28 -0.92
N ASN A 77 11.20 16.73 0.23
CA ASN A 77 12.24 15.71 0.36
C ASN A 77 11.84 14.29 -0.10
N TYR A 78 10.57 14.03 -0.43
CA TYR A 78 10.14 12.67 -0.79
C TYR A 78 10.80 12.17 -2.08
N LEU A 79 11.08 13.08 -3.02
CA LEU A 79 11.81 12.76 -4.25
C LEU A 79 13.26 12.36 -3.95
N GLN A 80 13.93 13.09 -3.06
CA GLN A 80 15.31 12.81 -2.66
C GLN A 80 15.42 11.44 -1.98
N ILE A 81 14.52 11.14 -1.05
CA ILE A 81 14.44 9.81 -0.41
C ILE A 81 14.19 8.72 -1.46
N GLY A 82 13.29 8.97 -2.42
CA GLY A 82 13.04 8.05 -3.52
C GLY A 82 14.28 7.80 -4.38
N ILE A 83 15.05 8.84 -4.68
CA ILE A 83 16.31 8.73 -5.42
C ILE A 83 17.32 7.88 -4.65
N GLU A 84 17.51 8.13 -3.36
CA GLU A 84 18.44 7.39 -2.50
C GLU A 84 18.07 5.89 -2.43
N VAL A 85 16.80 5.58 -2.18
CA VAL A 85 16.33 4.18 -2.11
C VAL A 85 16.35 3.51 -3.49
N SER A 86 16.09 4.25 -4.58
CA SER A 86 16.08 3.66 -5.92
C SER A 86 17.42 3.07 -6.35
N GLN A 87 18.53 3.46 -5.72
CA GLN A 87 19.86 2.93 -6.03
C GLN A 87 20.00 1.43 -5.72
N SER A 88 19.25 0.92 -4.74
CA SER A 88 19.23 -0.52 -4.45
C SER A 88 18.28 -1.30 -5.35
N VAL A 89 17.40 -0.62 -6.10
CA VAL A 89 16.41 -1.24 -6.96
C VAL A 89 17.04 -1.61 -8.30
N CYS A 90 16.96 -2.88 -8.69
CA CYS A 90 17.56 -3.39 -9.91
C CYS A 90 16.52 -4.03 -10.85
N ARG A 91 16.86 -4.08 -12.15
CA ARG A 91 16.07 -4.78 -13.16
C ARG A 91 16.57 -6.21 -13.29
N ILE A 92 15.69 -7.17 -13.06
CA ILE A 92 15.99 -8.59 -13.22
C ILE A 92 15.54 -9.03 -14.61
N GLN A 93 16.42 -9.72 -15.33
CA GLN A 93 16.08 -10.40 -16.59
C GLN A 93 16.04 -11.90 -16.33
N VAL A 94 14.89 -12.53 -16.58
CA VAL A 94 14.74 -13.98 -16.49
C VAL A 94 15.10 -14.56 -17.85
N LYS A 95 16.11 -15.42 -17.89
CA LYS A 95 16.60 -16.09 -19.11
C LYS A 95 16.59 -17.60 -18.91
N ASN A 96 16.38 -18.35 -19.99
CA ASN A 96 16.58 -19.80 -19.96
C ASN A 96 18.08 -20.17 -20.00
N GLU A 97 18.41 -21.44 -19.88
CA GLU A 97 19.79 -21.96 -19.95
C GLU A 97 20.49 -21.61 -21.27
N SER A 98 19.71 -21.45 -22.35
CA SER A 98 20.20 -21.03 -23.68
C SER A 98 20.37 -19.50 -23.81
N GLY A 99 20.11 -18.72 -22.75
CA GLY A 99 20.25 -17.25 -22.74
C GLY A 99 19.07 -16.49 -23.38
N ILE A 100 18.01 -17.18 -23.80
CA ILE A 100 16.79 -16.56 -24.37
C ILE A 100 16.02 -15.89 -23.24
N LEU A 101 15.64 -14.64 -23.46
CA LEU A 101 14.83 -13.85 -22.54
C LEU A 101 13.43 -14.45 -22.40
N LEU A 102 13.08 -14.85 -21.17
CA LEU A 102 11.75 -15.35 -20.80
C LEU A 102 10.88 -14.25 -20.19
N GLY A 103 11.48 -13.23 -19.57
CA GLY A 103 10.73 -12.15 -18.94
C GLY A 103 11.58 -11.16 -18.17
N TYR A 104 10.90 -10.21 -17.53
CA TYR A 104 11.50 -9.16 -16.71
C TYR A 104 10.90 -9.16 -15.31
N GLY A 105 11.68 -8.71 -14.33
CA GLY A 105 11.26 -8.43 -12.98
C GLY A 105 12.02 -7.25 -12.39
N THR A 106 11.68 -6.93 -11.14
CA THR A 106 12.35 -5.91 -10.34
C THR A 106 12.75 -6.53 -9.02
N GLY A 107 13.96 -6.22 -8.54
CA GLY A 107 14.46 -6.66 -7.24
C GLY A 107 15.14 -5.53 -6.50
N PHE A 108 15.60 -5.82 -5.28
CA PHE A 108 16.45 -4.93 -4.50
C PHE A 108 17.61 -5.72 -3.88
N MET A 109 18.75 -5.07 -3.67
CA MET A 109 19.95 -5.65 -3.04
C MET A 109 19.85 -5.68 -1.52
#